data_AF-A0A9D5SJD8-F1
#
_entry.id   AF-A0A9D5SJD8-F1
#
_cell.length_a   1.000
_cell.length_b   1.000
_cell.length_c   1.000
_cell.angle_alpha   90.00
_cell.angle_beta   90.00
_cell.angle_gamma   90.00
#
_symmetry.space_group_name_H-M   'P 1'
#
loop_
_entity.id
_entity.type
_entity.pdbx_description
1 polymer ?
#
loop_
_entity_poly.entity_id
_entity_poly.type
_entity_poly.pdbx_seq_one_letter_code
_entity_poly.pdbx_strand_id
1 'polypeptide(L)'
;MYIENKQRGIKQVATIAMFCALSYVCMLLIKIPVQFLTLDVKDSIIILCGLIFGPVPAIVISFIVPLLELVTISGTGIYGFIMNVLSSLSFSLTVALIYRYKKTFYGAIVGLVSGVLAMTAVMMIANLLITPYYMGAPTATVAALIPKLLLPFNLIKAVLNAAIVLLFYKPLSNILKKAGVVESSGNGVLKNTTSRTRNIVVTIIALCIVVLSLSIIFLVL
;
A
#
# COMPACT_ATOMS: atom_id res chain seq x y z
N MET A 1 19.38 -29.37 -2.55
CA MET A 1 19.08 -28.56 -1.35
C MET A 1 19.84 -27.22 -1.27
N TYR A 2 21.17 -27.14 -1.10
CA TYR A 2 21.87 -25.84 -0.97
C TYR A 2 21.74 -24.94 -2.23
N ILE A 3 21.98 -25.51 -3.42
CA ILE A 3 21.89 -24.78 -4.69
C ILE A 3 20.47 -24.27 -4.96
N GLU A 4 19.45 -25.09 -4.67
CA GLU A 4 18.04 -24.70 -4.83
C GLU A 4 17.63 -23.57 -3.87
N ASN A 5 18.07 -23.64 -2.60
CA ASN A 5 17.84 -22.58 -1.62
C ASN A 5 18.53 -21.27 -2.04
N LYS A 6 19.75 -21.36 -2.57
CA LYS A 6 20.49 -20.19 -3.09
C LYS A 6 19.79 -19.59 -4.32
N GLN A 7 19.37 -20.41 -5.28
CA GLN A 7 18.62 -19.96 -6.45
C GLN A 7 17.29 -19.30 -6.07
N ARG A 8 16.59 -19.85 -5.07
CA ARG A 8 15.35 -19.26 -4.55
C ARG A 8 15.58 -17.89 -3.90
N GLY A 9 16.63 -17.76 -3.09
CA GLY A 9 17.01 -16.47 -2.49
C GLY A 9 17.27 -15.39 -3.55
N ILE A 10 17.98 -15.74 -4.63
CA ILE A 10 18.25 -14.83 -5.75
C ILE A 10 16.94 -14.40 -6.44
N LYS A 11 16.04 -15.36 -6.74
CA LYS A 11 14.72 -15.06 -7.34
C LYS A 11 13.89 -14.15 -6.45
N GLN A 12 13.92 -14.36 -5.14
CA GLN A 12 13.19 -13.54 -4.18
C GLN A 12 13.70 -12.10 -4.16
N VAL A 13 15.02 -11.90 -4.04
CA VAL A 13 15.63 -10.55 -4.06
C VAL A 13 15.33 -9.83 -5.37
N ALA A 14 15.49 -10.51 -6.51
CA ALA A 14 15.14 -9.95 -7.82
C ALA A 14 13.66 -9.54 -7.90
N THR A 15 12.76 -10.36 -7.36
CA THR A 15 11.33 -10.05 -7.35
C THR A 15 11.01 -8.86 -6.45
N ILE A 16 11.63 -8.76 -5.27
CA ILE A 16 11.48 -7.60 -4.37
C ILE A 16 11.97 -6.33 -5.06
N ALA A 17 13.09 -6.38 -5.79
CA ALA A 17 13.58 -5.26 -6.58
C ALA A 17 12.59 -4.85 -7.69
N MET A 18 11.95 -5.82 -8.37
CA MET A 18 10.89 -5.54 -9.34
C MET A 18 9.67 -4.86 -8.68
N PHE A 19 9.24 -5.29 -7.49
CA PHE A 19 8.17 -4.62 -6.75
C PHE A 19 8.55 -3.18 -6.39
N CYS A 20 9.81 -2.94 -5.99
CA CYS A 20 10.31 -1.60 -5.72
C CYS A 20 10.25 -0.71 -6.97
N ALA A 21 10.76 -1.21 -8.09
CA ALA A 21 10.74 -0.49 -9.37
C ALA A 21 9.29 -0.21 -9.83
N LEU A 22 8.41 -1.21 -9.75
CA LEU A 22 7.01 -1.05 -10.13
C LEU A 22 6.29 -0.03 -9.25
N SER A 23 6.53 -0.05 -7.93
CA SER A 23 5.98 0.94 -7.00
C SER A 23 6.39 2.35 -7.38
N TYR A 24 7.66 2.55 -7.74
CA TYR A 24 8.16 3.85 -8.18
C TYR A 24 7.56 4.27 -9.54
N VAL A 25 7.44 3.36 -10.51
CA VAL A 25 6.77 3.63 -11.79
C VAL A 25 5.29 4.00 -11.60
N CYS A 26 4.58 3.30 -10.71
CA CYS A 26 3.20 3.64 -10.35
C CYS A 26 3.11 5.06 -9.76
N MET A 27 4.06 5.43 -8.91
CA MET A 27 4.14 6.78 -8.34
C MET A 27 4.42 7.86 -9.41
N LEU A 28 5.19 7.54 -10.45
CA LEU A 28 5.46 8.44 -11.57
C LEU A 28 4.26 8.63 -12.51
N LEU A 29 3.62 7.53 -12.91
CA LEU A 29 2.62 7.52 -13.98
C LEU A 29 1.17 7.66 -13.48
N ILE A 30 0.89 7.21 -12.26
CA ILE A 30 -0.47 7.11 -11.70
C ILE A 30 -0.52 7.94 -10.42
N LYS A 31 -0.27 9.24 -10.57
CA LYS A 31 -0.40 10.23 -9.49
C LYS A 31 -1.44 11.28 -9.83
N ILE A 32 -2.27 11.62 -8.85
CA ILE A 32 -3.28 12.67 -8.95
C ILE A 32 -2.93 13.73 -7.89
N PRO A 33 -2.46 14.92 -8.30
CA PRO A 33 -2.17 15.99 -7.34
C PRO A 33 -3.47 16.59 -6.81
N VAL A 34 -3.59 16.75 -5.50
CA VAL A 34 -4.68 17.44 -4.82
C VAL A 34 -4.05 18.47 -3.87
N GLN A 35 -3.92 19.71 -4.34
CA GLN A 35 -3.14 20.76 -3.68
C GLN A 35 -1.69 20.30 -3.43
N PHE A 36 -1.23 20.29 -2.17
CA PHE A 36 0.09 19.80 -1.78
C PHE A 36 0.14 18.29 -1.48
N LEU A 37 -0.99 17.59 -1.52
CA LEU A 37 -1.06 16.15 -1.31
C LEU A 37 -1.08 15.41 -2.64
N THR A 38 -0.39 14.28 -2.73
CA THR A 38 -0.37 13.44 -3.95
C THR A 38 -1.03 12.10 -3.67
N LEU A 39 -2.11 11.83 -4.39
CA LEU A 39 -2.74 10.52 -4.40
C LEU A 39 -1.96 9.64 -5.39
N ASP A 40 -1.47 8.51 -4.91
CA ASP A 40 -0.71 7.55 -5.69
C ASP A 40 -1.11 6.12 -5.31
N VAL A 41 -0.83 5.18 -6.20
CA VAL A 41 -1.13 3.74 -6.00
C VAL A 41 0.11 2.93 -5.61
N LYS A 42 1.19 3.61 -5.21
CA LYS A 42 2.49 2.97 -4.93
C LYS A 42 2.39 2.03 -3.73
N ASP A 43 1.65 2.44 -2.70
CA ASP A 43 1.48 1.69 -1.45
C ASP A 43 0.85 0.32 -1.68
N SER A 44 -0.04 0.20 -2.69
CA SER A 44 -0.61 -1.10 -3.08
C SER A 44 0.46 -2.12 -3.47
N ILE A 45 1.46 -1.68 -4.24
CA ILE A 45 2.55 -2.53 -4.71
C ILE A 45 3.45 -2.93 -3.53
N ILE A 46 3.72 -1.99 -2.63
CA ILE A 46 4.49 -2.22 -1.40
C ILE A 46 3.79 -3.25 -0.50
N ILE A 47 2.48 -3.09 -0.28
CA ILE A 47 1.68 -3.99 0.54
C ILE A 47 1.64 -5.39 -0.09
N LEU A 48 1.47 -5.50 -1.40
CA LEU A 48 1.51 -6.80 -2.10
C LEU A 48 2.86 -7.50 -1.87
N CYS A 49 3.97 -6.78 -2.00
CA CYS A 49 5.30 -7.30 -1.67
C CYS A 49 5.38 -7.76 -0.21
N GLY A 50 4.85 -6.97 0.72
CA GLY A 50 4.80 -7.28 2.14
C GLY A 50 3.98 -8.52 2.50
N LEU A 51 2.83 -8.71 1.85
CA LEU A 51 1.98 -9.88 2.02
C LEU A 51 2.65 -11.16 1.49
N ILE A 52 3.48 -11.04 0.45
CA ILE A 52 4.12 -12.19 -0.22
C ILE A 52 5.42 -12.57 0.48
N PHE A 53 6.28 -11.59 0.77
CA PHE A 53 7.64 -11.81 1.26
C PHE A 53 7.86 -11.43 2.73
N GLY A 54 6.86 -10.82 3.37
CA GLY A 54 6.89 -10.44 4.79
C GLY A 54 7.17 -8.96 5.05
N PRO A 55 7.27 -8.55 6.33
CA PRO A 55 7.35 -7.14 6.70
C PRO A 55 8.65 -6.45 6.29
N VAL A 56 9.79 -7.16 6.25
CA VAL A 56 11.09 -6.54 5.95
C VAL A 56 11.13 -5.92 4.55
N PRO A 57 10.74 -6.61 3.47
CA PRO A 57 10.60 -6.00 2.15
C PRO A 57 9.66 -4.79 2.11
N ALA A 58 8.55 -4.82 2.84
CA ALA A 58 7.63 -3.69 2.91
C ALA A 58 8.28 -2.44 3.53
N ILE A 59 9.05 -2.61 4.61
CA ILE A 59 9.81 -1.53 5.26
C ILE A 59 10.82 -0.94 4.27
N VAL A 60 11.61 -1.79 3.62
CA VAL A 60 12.68 -1.36 2.71
C VAL A 60 12.10 -0.56 1.54
N ILE A 61 11.04 -1.06 0.89
CA ILE A 61 10.43 -0.36 -0.25
C ILE A 61 9.72 0.93 0.19
N SER A 62 9.07 0.93 1.36
CA SER A 62 8.44 2.13 1.95
C SER A 62 9.42 3.26 2.24
N PHE A 63 10.71 2.97 2.32
CA PHE A 63 11.76 3.97 2.47
C PHE A 63 12.37 4.34 1.10
N ILE A 64 12.74 3.34 0.30
CA ILE A 64 13.43 3.56 -0.98
C ILE A 64 12.55 4.34 -1.96
N VAL A 65 11.26 4.01 -2.08
CA VAL A 65 10.40 4.65 -3.10
C VAL A 65 10.19 6.13 -2.81
N PRO A 66 9.82 6.56 -1.58
CA PRO A 66 9.80 7.99 -1.25
C PRO A 66 11.16 8.69 -1.38
N LEU A 67 12.28 7.99 -1.13
CA LEU A 67 13.61 8.55 -1.32
C LEU A 67 13.90 8.83 -2.80
N LEU A 68 13.52 7.90 -3.68
CA LEU A 68 13.62 8.12 -5.13
C LEU A 68 12.73 9.29 -5.55
N GLU A 69 11.49 9.34 -5.07
CA GLU A 69 10.57 10.47 -5.29
C GLU A 69 11.19 11.81 -4.87
N LEU A 70 11.83 11.87 -3.70
CA LEU A 70 12.54 13.06 -3.20
C LEU A 70 13.60 13.56 -4.18
N VAL A 71 14.41 12.65 -4.71
CA VAL A 71 15.57 13.00 -5.55
C VAL A 71 15.16 13.36 -6.98
N THR A 72 14.04 12.83 -7.48
CA THR A 72 13.70 12.94 -8.91
C THR A 72 12.62 13.96 -9.21
N ILE A 73 11.50 13.96 -8.48
CA ILE A 73 10.28 14.67 -8.89
C ILE A 73 9.51 15.35 -7.75
N SER A 74 10.00 15.30 -6.51
CA SER A 74 9.25 15.80 -5.36
C SER A 74 9.11 17.33 -5.39
N GLY A 75 7.87 17.82 -5.40
CA GLY A 75 7.57 19.25 -5.26
C GLY A 75 7.58 19.75 -3.80
N THR A 76 7.47 18.84 -2.84
CA THR A 76 7.38 19.13 -1.39
C THR A 76 8.69 18.91 -0.64
N GLY A 77 9.74 18.47 -1.33
CA GLY A 77 11.07 18.23 -0.76
C GLY A 77 11.05 17.27 0.43
N ILE A 78 11.89 17.56 1.44
CA ILE A 78 12.11 16.68 2.59
C ILE A 78 10.85 16.43 3.42
N TYR A 79 9.94 17.41 3.49
CA TYR A 79 8.66 17.25 4.20
C TYR A 79 7.80 16.18 3.54
N GLY A 80 7.70 16.21 2.21
CA GLY A 80 7.01 15.18 1.44
C GLY A 80 7.65 13.81 1.58
N PHE A 81 8.98 13.75 1.60
CA PHE A 81 9.70 12.49 1.85
C PHE A 81 9.28 11.87 3.19
N ILE A 82 9.37 12.62 4.28
CA ILE A 82 9.04 12.12 5.63
C ILE A 82 7.57 11.68 5.69
N MET A 83 6.66 12.51 5.17
CA MET A 83 5.22 12.21 5.17
C MET A 83 4.89 10.95 4.35
N ASN A 84 5.51 10.80 3.17
CA ASN A 84 5.35 9.61 2.35
C ASN A 84 5.90 8.36 3.04
N VAL A 85 7.09 8.42 3.67
CA VAL A 85 7.65 7.29 4.42
C VAL A 85 6.72 6.90 5.57
N LEU A 86 6.25 7.87 6.37
CA LEU A 86 5.34 7.59 7.50
C LEU A 86 4.03 6.95 7.02
N SER A 87 3.44 7.47 5.94
CA SER A 87 2.25 6.92 5.30
C SER A 87 2.47 5.47 4.85
N SER A 88 3.43 5.25 3.95
CA SER A 88 3.71 3.94 3.35
C SER A 88 4.12 2.90 4.38
N LEU A 89 4.96 3.29 5.35
CA LEU A 89 5.46 2.39 6.38
C LEU A 89 4.35 2.00 7.35
N SER A 90 3.59 2.97 7.90
CA SER A 90 2.51 2.67 8.84
C SER A 90 1.43 1.78 8.22
N PHE A 91 1.11 2.00 6.95
CA PHE A 91 0.15 1.14 6.24
C PHE A 91 0.75 -0.25 5.99
N SER A 92 1.83 -0.33 5.21
CA SER A 92 2.35 -1.60 4.71
C SER A 92 2.89 -2.50 5.80
N LEU A 93 3.53 -1.94 6.82
CA LEU A 93 4.04 -2.70 7.96
C LEU A 93 2.90 -3.31 8.78
N THR A 94 1.85 -2.53 9.08
CA THR A 94 0.68 -3.02 9.83
C THR A 94 0.03 -4.21 9.11
N VAL A 95 -0.19 -4.07 7.80
CA VAL A 95 -0.78 -5.14 6.98
C VAL A 95 0.12 -6.38 6.98
N ALA A 96 1.41 -6.20 6.73
CA ALA A 96 2.36 -7.30 6.63
C ALA A 96 2.55 -8.03 7.96
N LEU A 97 2.57 -7.33 9.09
CA LEU A 97 2.66 -7.92 10.43
C LEU A 97 1.43 -8.74 10.76
N ILE A 98 0.22 -8.19 10.62
CA ILE A 98 -1.03 -8.91 10.89
C ILE A 98 -1.14 -10.15 10.00
N TYR A 99 -0.85 -10.01 8.71
CA TYR A 99 -0.89 -11.12 7.78
C TYR A 99 0.16 -12.20 8.08
N ARG A 100 1.34 -11.82 8.59
CA ARG A 100 2.38 -12.79 9.00
C ARG A 100 1.87 -13.77 10.06
N TYR A 101 1.03 -13.32 11.00
CA TYR A 101 0.44 -14.19 12.02
C TYR A 101 -0.69 -15.08 11.50
N LYS A 102 -1.50 -14.58 10.55
CA LYS A 102 -2.63 -15.32 9.96
C LYS A 102 -2.59 -15.22 8.43
N LYS A 103 -1.80 -16.07 7.79
CA LYS A 103 -1.62 -16.14 6.32
C LYS A 103 -2.85 -16.70 5.60
N THR A 104 -3.97 -15.99 5.70
CA THR A 104 -5.26 -16.35 5.11
C THR A 104 -5.87 -15.12 4.45
N PHE A 105 -6.82 -15.34 3.54
CA PHE A 105 -7.54 -14.23 2.92
C PHE A 105 -8.24 -13.31 3.93
N TYR A 106 -8.80 -13.89 5.01
CA TYR A 106 -9.38 -13.10 6.10
C TYR A 106 -8.31 -12.30 6.85
N GLY A 107 -7.14 -12.90 7.12
CA GLY A 107 -6.02 -12.17 7.71
C GLY A 107 -5.53 -11.01 6.86
N ALA A 108 -5.59 -11.13 5.52
CA ALA A 108 -5.29 -10.03 4.61
C ALA A 108 -6.32 -8.89 4.72
N ILE A 109 -7.62 -9.21 4.77
CA ILE A 109 -8.67 -8.20 4.98
C ILE A 109 -8.50 -7.49 6.32
N VAL A 110 -8.31 -8.23 7.41
CA VAL A 110 -8.11 -7.66 8.75
C VAL A 110 -6.86 -6.78 8.76
N GLY A 111 -5.77 -7.24 8.13
CA GLY A 111 -4.55 -6.45 7.96
C GLY A 111 -4.80 -5.15 7.20
N LEU A 112 -5.53 -5.19 6.08
CA LEU A 112 -5.86 -4.02 5.28
C LEU A 112 -6.72 -3.01 6.02
N VAL A 113 -7.79 -3.46 6.70
CA VAL A 113 -8.63 -2.57 7.52
C VAL A 113 -7.81 -1.93 8.64
N SER A 114 -7.01 -2.72 9.34
CA SER A 114 -6.15 -2.21 10.41
C SER A 114 -5.08 -1.24 9.87
N GLY A 115 -4.54 -1.53 8.69
CA GLY A 115 -3.57 -0.69 8.00
C GLY A 115 -4.16 0.66 7.58
N VAL A 116 -5.39 0.68 7.08
CA VAL A 116 -6.12 1.92 6.76
C VAL A 116 -6.27 2.80 8.01
N LEU A 117 -6.68 2.19 9.12
CA LEU A 117 -6.85 2.90 10.40
C LEU A 117 -5.50 3.41 10.94
N ALA A 118 -4.47 2.57 10.93
CA ALA A 118 -3.12 2.90 11.40
C ALA A 118 -2.50 4.03 10.57
N MET A 119 -2.54 3.93 9.24
CA MET A 119 -2.07 4.98 8.34
C MET A 119 -2.81 6.29 8.59
N THR A 120 -4.14 6.25 8.65
CA THR A 120 -4.94 7.46 8.88
C THR A 120 -4.56 8.12 10.21
N ALA A 121 -4.47 7.36 11.29
CA ALA A 121 -4.09 7.87 12.61
C ALA A 121 -2.67 8.48 12.62
N VAL A 122 -1.68 7.76 12.07
CA VAL A 122 -0.29 8.23 11.95
C VAL A 122 -0.25 9.52 11.13
N MET A 123 -0.98 9.57 10.02
CA MET A 123 -1.01 10.76 9.17
C MET A 123 -1.73 11.94 9.83
N MET A 124 -2.72 11.74 10.69
CA MET A 124 -3.32 12.86 11.44
C MET A 124 -2.32 13.49 12.39
N ILE A 125 -1.56 12.66 13.10
CA ILE A 125 -0.49 13.11 14.01
C ILE A 125 0.62 13.80 13.19
N ALA A 126 1.09 13.15 12.14
CA ALA A 126 2.16 13.67 11.29
C ALA A 126 1.77 15.00 10.63
N ASN A 127 0.52 15.15 10.18
CA ASN A 127 0.03 16.42 9.66
C ASN A 127 0.07 17.53 10.69
N LEU A 128 -0.34 17.28 11.94
CA LEU A 128 -0.30 18.30 13.01
C LEU A 128 1.13 18.70 13.38
N LEU A 129 2.09 17.79 13.24
CA LEU A 129 3.49 18.02 13.63
C LEU A 129 4.35 18.57 12.50
N ILE A 130 4.12 18.17 11.24
CA ILE A 130 5.03 18.44 10.12
C ILE A 130 4.47 19.52 9.18
N THR A 131 3.17 19.47 8.87
CA THR A 131 2.54 20.39 7.91
C THR A 131 2.62 21.87 8.32
N PRO A 132 2.55 22.27 9.60
CA PRO A 132 2.73 23.67 10.00
C PRO A 132 4.09 24.24 9.58
N TYR A 133 5.15 23.45 9.72
CA TYR A 133 6.50 23.84 9.32
C TYR A 133 6.65 23.91 7.80
N TYR A 134 6.03 22.97 7.08
CA TYR A 134 5.98 23.01 5.62
C TYR A 134 5.25 24.26 5.09
N MET A 135 4.10 24.59 5.68
CA MET A 135 3.26 25.74 5.23
C MET A 135 3.74 27.09 5.78
N GLY A 136 4.62 27.11 6.78
CA GLY A 136 4.95 28.34 7.52
C GLY A 136 3.74 28.95 8.25
N ALA A 137 2.80 28.10 8.69
CA ALA A 137 1.51 28.53 9.24
C ALA A 137 1.31 28.00 10.68
N PRO A 138 0.46 28.66 11.50
CA PRO A 138 0.11 28.15 12.82
C PRO A 138 -0.54 26.75 12.76
N THR A 139 -0.31 25.94 13.78
CA THR A 139 -0.93 24.60 13.93
C THR A 139 -2.45 24.66 13.86
N ALA A 140 -3.07 25.74 14.35
CA ALA A 140 -4.51 25.96 14.27
C ALA A 140 -5.04 26.01 12.83
N THR A 141 -4.27 26.58 11.89
CA THR A 141 -4.63 26.61 10.47
C THR A 141 -4.65 25.20 9.89
N VAL A 142 -3.65 24.38 10.22
CA VAL A 142 -3.59 22.98 9.78
C VAL A 142 -4.70 22.15 10.43
N ALA A 143 -4.99 22.37 11.71
CA ALA A 143 -6.08 21.69 12.41
C ALA A 143 -7.44 21.96 11.74
N ALA A 144 -7.67 23.18 11.24
CA ALA A 144 -8.87 23.52 10.48
C ALA A 144 -8.96 22.80 9.12
N LEU A 145 -7.83 22.37 8.55
CA LEU A 145 -7.77 21.58 7.32
C LEU A 145 -8.02 20.09 7.55
N ILE A 146 -7.89 19.57 8.78
CA ILE A 146 -8.07 18.15 9.09
C ILE A 146 -9.43 17.61 8.63
N PRO A 147 -10.57 18.14 9.11
CA PRO A 147 -11.87 17.58 8.75
C PRO A 147 -12.22 17.79 7.28
N LYS A 148 -11.70 18.86 6.66
CA LYS A 148 -12.07 19.28 5.31
C LYS A 148 -11.23 18.61 4.22
N LEU A 149 -9.95 18.37 4.48
CA LEU A 149 -8.99 17.95 3.48
C LEU A 149 -8.13 16.77 3.96
N LEU A 150 -7.44 16.91 5.09
CA LEU A 150 -6.37 15.95 5.42
C LEU A 150 -6.92 14.58 5.82
N LEU A 151 -7.95 14.53 6.66
CA LEU A 151 -8.61 13.28 7.05
C LEU A 151 -9.28 12.58 5.86
N PRO A 152 -10.18 13.22 5.09
CA PRO A 152 -10.82 12.56 3.95
C PRO A 152 -9.79 12.12 2.90
N PHE A 153 -8.77 12.94 2.61
CA PHE A 153 -7.73 12.58 1.66
C PHE A 153 -6.96 11.32 2.08
N ASN A 154 -6.44 11.28 3.32
CA ASN A 154 -5.64 10.14 3.77
C ASN A 154 -6.47 8.85 3.85
N LEU A 155 -7.75 8.97 4.25
CA LEU A 155 -8.66 7.84 4.29
C LEU A 155 -8.94 7.30 2.88
N ILE A 156 -9.24 8.17 1.91
CA ILE A 156 -9.46 7.78 0.52
C ILE A 156 -8.18 7.15 -0.07
N LYS A 157 -7.01 7.75 0.17
CA LYS A 157 -5.72 7.20 -0.27
C LYS A 157 -5.50 5.79 0.25
N ALA A 158 -5.73 5.57 1.54
CA ALA A 158 -5.55 4.27 2.17
C ALA A 158 -6.56 3.23 1.65
N VAL A 159 -7.84 3.61 1.55
CA VAL A 159 -8.92 2.73 1.09
C VAL A 159 -8.75 2.34 -0.38
N LEU A 160 -8.38 3.29 -1.24
CA LEU A 160 -8.05 3.03 -2.64
C LEU A 160 -6.93 1.98 -2.76
N ASN A 161 -5.83 2.19 -2.04
CA ASN A 161 -4.71 1.25 -2.05
C ASN A 161 -5.10 -0.11 -1.48
N ALA A 162 -5.92 -0.16 -0.42
CA ALA A 162 -6.44 -1.43 0.12
C ALA A 162 -7.27 -2.20 -0.92
N ALA A 163 -8.14 -1.50 -1.65
CA ALA A 163 -8.99 -2.11 -2.68
C ALA A 163 -8.16 -2.68 -3.83
N ILE A 164 -7.14 -1.94 -4.30
CA ILE A 164 -6.20 -2.42 -5.32
C ILE A 164 -5.48 -3.69 -4.83
N VAL A 165 -4.99 -3.71 -3.59
CA VAL A 165 -4.38 -4.92 -3.01
C VAL A 165 -5.33 -6.11 -3.06
N LEU A 166 -6.61 -5.93 -2.70
CA LEU A 166 -7.60 -7.03 -2.75
C LEU A 166 -7.82 -7.58 -4.16
N LEU A 167 -7.79 -6.72 -5.18
CA LEU A 167 -7.92 -7.13 -6.59
C LEU A 167 -6.74 -7.99 -7.03
N PHE A 168 -5.52 -7.56 -6.70
CA PHE A 168 -4.29 -8.17 -7.24
C PHE A 168 -3.69 -9.28 -6.38
N TYR A 169 -4.00 -9.34 -5.09
CA TYR A 169 -3.34 -10.26 -4.15
C TYR A 169 -3.42 -11.74 -4.59
N LYS A 170 -4.61 -12.23 -4.96
CA LYS A 170 -4.78 -13.63 -5.37
C LYS A 170 -4.14 -13.96 -6.73
N PRO A 171 -4.42 -13.21 -7.81
CA PRO A 171 -3.76 -13.44 -9.10
C PRO A 171 -2.24 -13.44 -8.96
N LEU A 172 -1.69 -12.45 -8.26
CA LEU A 172 -0.25 -12.28 -8.11
C LEU A 172 0.40 -13.39 -7.29
N SER A 173 -0.22 -13.79 -6.16
CA SER A 173 0.27 -14.91 -5.36
C SER A 173 0.31 -16.21 -6.17
N ASN A 174 -0.69 -16.47 -7.02
CA ASN A 174 -0.73 -17.66 -7.86
C ASN A 174 0.35 -17.63 -8.96
N ILE A 175 0.59 -16.48 -9.59
CA ILE A 175 1.63 -16.32 -10.62
C ILE A 175 3.02 -16.58 -10.01
N LEU A 176 3.32 -16.01 -8.84
CA LEU A 176 4.63 -16.17 -8.20
C LEU A 176 4.88 -17.59 -7.68
N LYS A 177 3.83 -18.30 -7.25
CA LYS A 177 3.91 -19.74 -6.92
C LYS A 177 4.24 -20.57 -8.16
N LYS A 178 3.56 -20.31 -9.29
CA LYS A 178 3.84 -20.99 -10.57
C LYS A 178 5.26 -20.71 -11.08
N ALA A 179 5.77 -19.50 -10.85
CA ALA A 179 7.15 -19.12 -11.20
C ALA A 179 8.22 -19.71 -10.25
N GLY A 180 7.83 -20.45 -9.20
CA GLY A 180 8.74 -21.05 -8.23
C GLY A 180 9.48 -20.04 -7.34
N VAL A 181 8.93 -18.82 -7.19
CA VAL A 181 9.50 -17.76 -6.34
C VAL A 181 9.05 -17.92 -4.89
N VAL A 182 7.87 -18.49 -4.67
CA VAL A 182 7.24 -18.70 -3.35
C VAL A 182 6.86 -20.17 -3.19
N GLU A 183 7.07 -20.73 -1.99
CA GLU A 183 6.69 -22.11 -1.70
C GLU A 183 5.17 -22.33 -1.86
N SER A 184 4.80 -23.41 -2.54
CA SER A 184 3.41 -23.85 -2.60
C SER A 184 3.04 -24.50 -1.27
N SER A 185 2.40 -23.75 -0.38
CA SER A 185 1.87 -24.32 0.86
C SER A 185 0.77 -25.33 0.49
N GLY A 186 1.08 -26.63 0.61
CA GLY A 186 0.15 -27.72 0.35
C GLY A 186 -0.97 -27.75 1.39
N ASN A 187 -2.23 -27.74 0.92
CA ASN A 187 -3.33 -28.61 1.39
C ASN A 187 -4.69 -28.13 0.87
N GLY A 188 -5.51 -29.10 0.42
CA GLY A 188 -6.97 -28.98 0.40
C GLY A 188 -7.63 -28.84 -0.96
N VAL A 189 -7.65 -29.92 -1.75
CA VAL A 189 -8.72 -30.19 -2.72
C VAL A 189 -10.02 -30.30 -1.92
N LEU A 190 -10.80 -29.21 -1.82
CA LEU A 190 -12.25 -29.14 -1.53
C LEU A 190 -12.65 -27.69 -1.13
N LYS A 191 -12.96 -26.81 -2.10
CA LYS A 191 -13.82 -25.60 -1.94
C LYS A 191 -13.95 -24.79 -3.26
N ASN A 192 -14.49 -25.38 -4.33
CA ASN A 192 -14.49 -24.69 -5.63
C ASN A 192 -15.65 -23.69 -5.82
N THR A 193 -16.85 -23.96 -5.27
CA THR A 193 -18.04 -23.10 -5.52
C THR A 193 -18.13 -21.90 -4.57
N THR A 194 -18.09 -22.10 -3.25
CA THR A 194 -18.16 -21.02 -2.25
C THR A 194 -16.97 -20.05 -2.34
N SER A 195 -15.79 -20.56 -2.74
CA SER A 195 -14.62 -19.71 -2.96
C SER A 195 -14.78 -18.82 -4.19
N ARG A 196 -15.41 -19.31 -5.27
CA ARG A 196 -15.63 -18.56 -6.51
C ARG A 196 -16.59 -17.40 -6.31
N THR A 197 -17.76 -17.63 -5.70
CA THR A 197 -18.74 -16.56 -5.41
C THR A 197 -18.15 -15.48 -4.50
N ARG A 198 -17.45 -15.89 -3.43
CA ARG A 198 -16.75 -14.95 -2.55
C ARG A 198 -15.71 -14.11 -3.30
N ASN A 199 -14.94 -14.71 -4.20
CA ASN A 199 -13.94 -13.98 -4.98
C ASN A 199 -14.59 -12.95 -5.91
N ILE A 200 -15.69 -13.32 -6.58
CA ILE A 200 -16.45 -12.40 -7.44
C ILE A 200 -16.99 -11.22 -6.62
N VAL A 201 -17.63 -11.49 -5.48
CA VAL A 201 -18.17 -10.45 -4.59
C VAL A 201 -17.08 -9.50 -4.11
N VAL A 202 -15.93 -10.03 -3.65
CA VAL A 202 -14.79 -9.21 -3.24
C VAL A 202 -14.28 -8.34 -4.39
N THR A 203 -14.13 -8.92 -5.59
CA THR A 203 -13.67 -8.17 -6.76
C THR A 203 -14.64 -7.04 -7.11
N ILE A 204 -15.95 -7.30 -7.08
CA ILE A 204 -16.98 -6.28 -7.34
C ILE A 204 -16.89 -5.18 -6.29
N ILE A 205 -16.85 -5.53 -4.99
CA ILE A 205 -16.74 -4.55 -3.90
C ILE A 205 -15.48 -3.71 -4.05
N ALA A 206 -14.33 -4.34 -4.32
CA ALA A 206 -13.07 -3.63 -4.49
C ALA A 206 -13.11 -2.70 -5.72
N LEU A 207 -13.71 -3.12 -6.84
CA LEU A 207 -13.92 -2.24 -8.00
C LEU A 207 -14.85 -1.08 -7.67
N CYS A 208 -15.95 -1.32 -6.96
CA CYS A 208 -16.86 -0.25 -6.51
C CYS A 208 -16.13 0.75 -5.61
N ILE A 209 -15.28 0.29 -4.70
CA ILE A 209 -14.48 1.16 -3.83
C ILE A 209 -13.48 1.98 -4.65
N VAL A 210 -12.80 1.38 -5.62
CA VAL A 210 -11.88 2.10 -6.52
C VAL A 210 -12.63 3.19 -7.28
N VAL A 211 -13.77 2.85 -7.91
CA VAL A 211 -14.59 3.81 -8.66
C VAL A 211 -15.07 4.93 -7.74
N LEU A 212 -15.65 4.59 -6.58
CA LEU A 212 -16.14 5.58 -5.61
C LEU A 212 -15.01 6.52 -5.15
N SER A 213 -13.84 5.97 -4.83
CA SER A 213 -12.68 6.77 -4.41
C SER A 213 -12.29 7.76 -5.49
N LEU A 214 -12.17 7.30 -6.74
CA LEU A 214 -11.83 8.16 -7.87
C LEU A 214 -12.90 9.21 -8.16
N SER A 215 -14.20 8.85 -8.06
CA SER A 215 -15.30 9.80 -8.25
C SER A 215 -15.31 10.89 -7.19
N ILE A 216 -15.09 10.55 -5.91
CA ILE A 216 -15.00 11.54 -4.83
C ILE A 216 -13.82 12.48 -5.06
N ILE A 217 -12.66 11.94 -5.47
CA ILE A 217 -11.48 12.76 -5.77
C ILE A 217 -11.75 13.72 -6.92
N PHE A 218 -12.40 13.27 -7.98
CA PHE A 218 -12.76 14.12 -9.12
C PHE A 218 -13.78 15.21 -8.76
N LEU A 219 -14.62 14.99 -7.76
CA LEU A 219 -15.57 15.99 -7.26
C LEU A 219 -14.91 17.05 -6.36
N VAL A 220 -13.74 16.74 -5.79
CA VAL A 220 -12.99 17.63 -4.88
C VAL A 220 -11.84 18.36 -5.60
N LEU A 221 -11.46 17.89 -6.80
CA LEU A 221 -10.56 18.57 -7.74
C LEU A 221 -11.27 19.74 -8.44
#